data_AF-A0A258DDB4-F1
#
_entry.id   AF-A0A258DDB4-F1
#
_cell.length_a   1.000
_cell.length_b   1.000
_cell.length_c   1.000
_cell.angle_alpha   90.00
_cell.angle_beta   90.00
_cell.angle_gamma   90.00
#
_symmetry.space_group_name_H-M   'P 1'
#
loop_
_entity.id
_entity.type
_entity.pdbx_description
1 polymer ?
#
loop_
_entity_poly.entity_id
_entity_poly.type
_entity_poly.pdbx_seq_one_letter_code
_entity_poly.pdbx_strand_id
1 'polypeptide(L)'
;MGRKRGIIAVALAALTLWAGPVAAQAPSNGAAQNRPPPLKVLKAPSPELLAQLFPATARRAGVEGAATVQCTIRRDGSLGDCVVTGENPRGLGFGGAALVAMTYYQVDVSGANAVQVSRRLSGITIRFALPPVEGATR
;
A
#
# COMPACT_ATOMS: atom_id res chain seq x y z
N MET A 1 25.48 -22.19 -89.40
CA MET A 1 24.15 -21.63 -89.77
C MET A 1 23.42 -21.36 -88.46
N GLY A 2 23.15 -20.17 -87.94
CA GLY A 2 22.98 -18.87 -88.56
C GLY A 2 21.55 -18.37 -88.30
N ARG A 3 21.37 -17.48 -87.30
CA ARG A 3 20.32 -16.44 -87.15
C ARG A 3 18.91 -16.97 -86.74
N LYS A 4 18.05 -16.32 -85.95
CA LYS A 4 17.86 -14.96 -85.39
C LYS A 4 17.17 -15.14 -84.00
N ARG A 5 17.58 -14.50 -82.90
CA ARG A 5 17.16 -13.18 -82.35
C ARG A 5 15.65 -12.89 -82.37
N GLY A 6 15.02 -12.98 -81.19
CA GLY A 6 13.78 -12.30 -80.83
C GLY A 6 13.93 -11.72 -79.42
N ILE A 7 14.03 -10.40 -79.32
CA ILE A 7 14.04 -9.64 -78.07
C ILE A 7 12.58 -9.26 -77.81
N ILE A 8 12.01 -9.67 -76.67
CA ILE A 8 10.74 -9.12 -76.18
C ILE A 8 11.00 -8.48 -74.82
N ALA A 9 10.89 -7.16 -74.85
CA ALA A 9 10.65 -6.17 -73.81
C ALA A 9 10.67 -6.64 -72.34
N VAL A 10 11.61 -6.05 -71.59
CA VAL A 10 11.54 -5.88 -70.14
C VAL A 10 10.33 -5.00 -69.83
N ALA A 11 9.25 -5.60 -69.32
CA ALA A 11 8.21 -4.87 -68.62
C ALA A 11 8.59 -4.82 -67.14
N LEU A 12 9.18 -3.69 -66.74
CA LEU A 12 9.28 -3.27 -65.35
C LEU A 12 7.86 -3.00 -64.83
N ALA A 13 7.29 -3.95 -64.08
CA ALA A 13 6.17 -3.69 -63.20
C ALA A 13 6.59 -4.10 -61.79
N ALA A 14 6.86 -3.09 -60.98
CA ALA A 14 7.30 -3.20 -59.60
C ALA A 14 6.38 -4.12 -58.80
N LEU A 15 6.94 -5.19 -58.23
CA LEU A 15 6.29 -5.93 -57.14
C LEU A 15 6.24 -4.98 -55.93
N THR A 16 5.08 -4.39 -55.67
CA THR A 16 4.81 -3.68 -54.42
C THR A 16 4.66 -4.70 -53.29
N LEU A 17 5.80 -5.14 -52.75
CA LEU A 17 5.89 -5.85 -51.47
C LEU A 17 5.43 -4.90 -50.36
N TRP A 18 4.14 -4.86 -50.06
CA TRP A 18 3.65 -4.27 -48.81
C TRP A 18 3.91 -5.28 -47.67
N ALA A 19 5.16 -5.32 -47.23
CA ALA A 19 5.51 -5.91 -45.94
C ALA A 19 5.02 -4.96 -44.83
N GLY A 20 3.71 -4.99 -44.53
CA GLY A 20 3.19 -4.34 -43.34
C GLY A 20 3.81 -4.99 -42.09
N PRO A 21 4.14 -4.22 -41.03
CA PRO A 21 4.66 -4.81 -39.82
C PRO A 21 3.56 -5.65 -39.17
N VAL A 22 3.83 -6.94 -38.96
CA VAL A 22 3.06 -7.74 -37.99
C VAL A 22 3.32 -7.13 -36.62
N ALA A 23 2.39 -6.32 -36.13
CA ALA A 23 2.38 -5.92 -34.74
C ALA A 23 2.19 -7.20 -33.90
N ALA A 24 3.22 -7.58 -33.14
CA ALA A 24 3.12 -8.62 -32.13
C ALA A 24 2.19 -8.13 -31.01
N GLN A 25 0.89 -8.33 -31.19
CA GLN A 25 -0.08 -8.19 -30.13
C GLN A 25 0.14 -9.33 -29.14
N ALA A 26 0.94 -9.06 -28.10
CA ALA A 26 1.04 -9.94 -26.95
C ALA A 26 -0.37 -10.13 -26.37
N PRO A 27 -0.82 -11.38 -26.12
CA PRO A 27 -2.09 -11.59 -25.45
C PRO A 27 -1.97 -11.04 -24.03
N SER A 28 -2.47 -9.83 -23.80
CA SER A 28 -2.82 -9.35 -22.47
C SER A 28 -4.09 -10.06 -22.05
N ASN A 29 -3.99 -11.37 -21.78
CA ASN A 29 -5.02 -12.08 -21.04
C ASN A 29 -5.14 -11.38 -19.70
N GLY A 30 -6.23 -10.62 -19.54
CA GLY A 30 -6.51 -9.82 -18.37
C GLY A 30 -6.41 -10.69 -17.13
N ALA A 31 -5.31 -10.54 -16.40
CA ALA A 31 -5.26 -10.91 -15.02
C ALA A 31 -6.34 -10.05 -14.34
N ALA A 32 -7.51 -10.63 -14.12
CA ALA A 32 -8.28 -10.32 -12.93
C ALA A 32 -7.33 -10.63 -11.76
N GLN A 33 -6.52 -9.64 -11.41
CA GLN A 33 -5.50 -9.73 -10.40
C GLN A 33 -6.21 -10.20 -9.14
N ASN A 34 -5.78 -11.33 -8.57
CA ASN A 34 -6.28 -11.89 -7.32
C ASN A 34 -5.89 -10.96 -6.15
N ARG A 35 -6.38 -9.71 -6.19
CA ARG A 35 -6.11 -8.68 -5.20
C ARG A 35 -6.93 -9.04 -3.98
N PRO A 36 -6.31 -9.19 -2.81
CA PRO A 36 -7.07 -9.41 -1.59
C PRO A 36 -8.06 -8.25 -1.41
N PRO A 37 -9.24 -8.51 -0.84
CA PRO A 37 -10.19 -7.46 -0.53
C PRO A 37 -9.54 -6.38 0.34
N PRO A 38 -10.06 -5.14 0.31
CA PRO A 38 -9.56 -4.08 1.18
C PRO A 38 -9.67 -4.51 2.64
N LEU A 39 -8.66 -4.15 3.44
CA LEU A 39 -8.68 -4.41 4.88
C LEU A 39 -9.82 -3.63 5.52
N LYS A 40 -10.74 -4.32 6.19
CA LYS A 40 -11.85 -3.70 6.93
C LYS A 40 -11.50 -3.62 8.42
N VAL A 41 -11.43 -2.41 8.95
CA VAL A 41 -11.23 -2.17 10.38
C VAL A 41 -12.59 -2.17 11.08
N LEU A 42 -12.73 -2.99 12.13
CA LEU A 42 -13.92 -3.09 12.96
C LEU A 42 -13.82 -2.19 14.20
N LYS A 43 -12.62 -2.06 14.77
CA LYS A 43 -12.33 -1.21 15.92
C LYS A 43 -10.98 -0.53 15.75
N ALA A 44 -10.93 0.73 16.16
CA ALA A 44 -9.73 1.54 16.24
C ALA A 44 -9.67 2.20 17.63
N PRO A 45 -8.49 2.63 18.10
CA PRO A 45 -8.37 3.40 19.33
C PRO A 45 -9.15 4.71 19.21
N SER A 46 -9.87 5.09 20.26
CA SER A 46 -10.59 6.37 20.28
C SER A 46 -9.62 7.54 20.48
N PRO A 47 -10.00 8.78 20.10
CA PRO A 47 -9.19 9.96 20.38
C PRO A 47 -8.86 10.14 21.87
N GLU A 48 -9.80 9.84 22.76
CA GLU A 48 -9.63 9.95 24.21
C GLU A 48 -8.61 8.93 24.71
N LEU A 49 -8.65 7.70 24.18
CA LEU A 49 -7.63 6.71 24.48
C LEU A 49 -6.25 7.16 23.99
N LEU A 50 -6.16 7.72 22.78
CA LEU A 50 -4.88 8.24 22.27
C LEU A 50 -4.35 9.41 23.12
N ALA A 51 -5.23 10.28 23.62
CA ALA A 51 -4.87 11.34 24.57
C ALA A 51 -4.39 10.78 25.92
N GLN A 52 -4.99 9.70 26.41
CA GLN A 52 -4.54 9.00 27.63
C GLN A 52 -3.18 8.32 27.42
N LEU A 53 -2.94 7.74 26.24
CA LEU A 53 -1.68 7.11 25.84
C LEU A 53 -0.60 8.13 25.46
N PHE A 54 -0.90 9.43 25.47
CA PHE A 54 0.04 10.45 25.05
C PHE A 54 1.34 10.38 25.89
N PRO A 55 2.53 10.30 25.26
CA PRO A 55 3.78 10.06 25.98
C PRO A 55 4.08 11.15 27.01
N ALA A 56 4.51 10.74 28.22
CA ALA A 56 4.79 11.70 29.30
C ALA A 56 5.92 12.68 28.94
N THR A 57 6.95 12.23 28.22
CA THR A 57 8.05 13.09 27.76
C THR A 57 7.58 14.10 26.71
N ALA A 58 6.83 13.65 25.71
CA ALA A 58 6.21 14.53 24.72
C ALA A 58 5.27 15.56 25.37
N ARG A 59 4.49 15.15 26.37
CA ARG A 59 3.55 16.01 27.10
C ARG A 59 4.28 17.12 27.86
N ARG A 60 5.37 16.79 28.57
CA ARG A 60 6.20 17.80 29.25
C ARG A 60 6.88 18.76 28.27
N ALA A 61 7.24 18.26 27.10
CA ALA A 61 7.84 19.08 26.05
C ALA A 61 6.82 19.93 25.28
N GLY A 62 5.51 19.66 25.41
CA GLY A 62 4.48 20.31 24.61
C GLY A 62 4.58 19.96 23.11
N VAL A 63 5.07 18.77 22.78
CA VAL A 63 5.36 18.35 21.41
C VAL A 63 4.41 17.26 20.96
N GLU A 64 3.74 17.48 19.84
CA GLU A 64 2.95 16.47 19.13
C GLU A 64 3.84 15.60 18.23
N GLY A 65 3.32 14.46 17.82
CA GLY A 65 4.11 13.58 16.97
C GLY A 65 3.36 12.37 16.45
N ALA A 66 4.13 11.46 15.88
CA ALA A 66 3.61 10.24 15.30
C ALA A 66 4.60 9.09 15.46
N ALA A 67 4.08 7.89 15.39
CA ALA A 67 4.89 6.69 15.22
C ALA A 67 4.30 5.80 14.14
N THR A 68 5.20 5.18 13.39
CA THR A 68 4.89 4.21 12.36
C THR A 68 5.26 2.83 12.86
N VAL A 69 4.33 1.89 12.76
CA VAL A 69 4.48 0.51 13.19
C VAL A 69 4.19 -0.46 12.05
N GLN A 70 4.72 -1.66 12.19
CA GLN A 70 4.34 -2.83 11.39
C GLN A 70 3.75 -3.88 12.31
N CYS A 71 2.64 -4.49 11.93
CA CYS A 71 1.92 -5.49 12.73
C CYS A 71 1.55 -6.70 11.87
N THR A 72 1.29 -7.83 12.51
CA THR A 72 0.76 -9.05 11.88
C THR A 72 -0.70 -9.22 12.28
N ILE A 73 -1.58 -9.53 11.33
CA ILE A 73 -2.98 -9.85 11.65
C ILE A 73 -3.06 -11.27 12.23
N ARG A 74 -3.67 -11.40 13.41
CA ARG A 74 -3.89 -12.69 14.08
C ARG A 74 -5.18 -13.36 13.60
N ARG A 75 -5.34 -14.65 13.92
CA ARG A 75 -6.49 -15.46 13.53
C ARG A 75 -7.83 -14.92 14.06
N ASP A 76 -7.79 -14.22 15.18
CA ASP A 76 -8.95 -13.59 15.82
C ASP A 76 -9.23 -12.17 15.29
N GLY A 77 -8.44 -11.67 14.33
CA GLY A 77 -8.55 -10.32 13.79
C GLY A 77 -7.90 -9.23 14.66
N SER A 78 -7.24 -9.58 15.75
CA SER A 78 -6.39 -8.65 16.50
C SER A 78 -5.08 -8.38 15.76
N LEU A 79 -4.41 -7.26 16.09
CA LEU A 79 -3.06 -6.98 15.61
C LEU A 79 -2.02 -7.47 16.63
N GLY A 80 -1.05 -8.25 16.15
CA GLY A 80 0.02 -8.84 16.96
C GLY A 80 1.40 -8.59 16.36
N ASP A 81 2.44 -8.99 17.09
CA ASP A 81 3.84 -8.92 16.66
C ASP A 81 4.24 -7.52 16.14
N CYS A 82 3.65 -6.49 16.75
CA CYS A 82 3.82 -5.12 16.34
C CYS A 82 5.22 -4.62 16.72
N VAL A 83 5.88 -3.97 15.77
CA VAL A 83 7.19 -3.34 15.96
C VAL A 83 7.17 -1.91 15.47
N VAL A 84 7.91 -1.04 16.15
CA VAL A 84 8.10 0.36 15.73
C VAL A 84 9.10 0.40 14.60
N THR A 85 8.71 1.02 13.49
CA THR A 85 9.60 1.24 12.32
C THR A 85 9.91 2.71 12.09
N GLY A 86 9.20 3.61 12.76
CA GLY A 86 9.48 5.04 12.73
C GLY A 86 8.88 5.75 13.93
N GLU A 87 9.54 6.81 14.37
CA GLU A 87 9.06 7.74 15.38
C GLU A 87 9.46 9.14 14.97
N ASN A 88 8.54 10.09 15.04
CA ASN A 88 8.82 11.48 14.73
C ASN A 88 8.00 12.43 15.64
N PRO A 89 8.66 13.29 16.44
CA PRO A 89 10.10 13.30 16.72
C PRO A 89 10.59 12.04 17.44
N ARG A 90 11.86 11.68 17.23
CA ARG A 90 12.46 10.49 17.85
C ARG A 90 12.71 10.69 19.34
N GLY A 91 12.55 9.62 20.13
CA GLY A 91 12.94 9.58 21.53
C GLY A 91 11.96 10.27 22.48
N LEU A 92 10.76 10.63 22.00
CA LEU A 92 9.71 11.25 22.81
C LEU A 92 8.68 10.23 23.31
N GLY A 93 8.74 8.99 22.83
CA GLY A 93 7.97 7.86 23.35
C GLY A 93 6.72 7.54 22.53
N PHE A 94 6.56 8.14 21.34
CA PHE A 94 5.41 7.85 20.48
C PHE A 94 5.42 6.40 19.99
N GLY A 95 6.59 5.78 19.81
CA GLY A 95 6.70 4.38 19.41
C GLY A 95 6.03 3.45 20.42
N GLY A 96 6.37 3.61 21.71
CA GLY A 96 5.76 2.84 22.79
C GLY A 96 4.25 3.06 22.90
N ALA A 97 3.80 4.32 22.83
CA ALA A 97 2.39 4.64 22.84
C ALA A 97 1.64 4.02 21.64
N ALA A 98 2.26 3.99 20.46
CA ALA A 98 1.67 3.37 19.27
C ALA A 98 1.54 1.86 19.40
N LEU A 99 2.53 1.18 20.00
CA LEU A 99 2.43 -0.26 20.27
C LEU A 99 1.25 -0.58 21.19
N VAL A 100 1.02 0.22 22.23
CA VAL A 100 -0.14 0.06 23.11
C VAL A 100 -1.43 0.34 22.35
N ALA A 101 -1.49 1.41 21.54
CA ALA A 101 -2.67 1.72 20.74
C ALA A 101 -3.03 0.60 19.74
N MET A 102 -2.04 -0.11 19.19
CA MET A 102 -2.27 -1.25 18.29
C MET A 102 -3.05 -2.39 18.93
N THR A 103 -3.00 -2.57 20.25
CA THR A 103 -3.75 -3.64 20.93
C THR A 103 -5.26 -3.42 20.94
N TYR A 104 -5.72 -2.22 20.56
CA TYR A 104 -7.14 -1.86 20.48
C TYR A 104 -7.73 -2.01 19.08
N TYR A 105 -6.89 -2.27 18.08
CA TYR A 105 -7.35 -2.51 16.73
C TYR A 105 -7.97 -3.89 16.59
N GLN A 106 -9.10 -3.91 15.87
CA GLN A 106 -9.76 -5.14 15.44
C GLN A 106 -10.03 -5.02 13.95
N VAL A 107 -9.67 -6.03 13.17
CA VAL A 107 -9.96 -6.12 11.74
C VAL A 107 -10.92 -7.28 11.47
N ASP A 108 -11.69 -7.16 10.39
CA ASP A 108 -12.51 -8.26 9.91
C ASP A 108 -11.62 -9.28 9.20
N VAL A 109 -11.73 -10.53 9.62
CA VAL A 109 -11.04 -11.69 9.04
C VAL A 109 -12.03 -12.77 8.60
N SER A 110 -13.31 -12.39 8.45
CA SER A 110 -14.39 -13.30 8.08
C SER A 110 -14.56 -13.36 6.56
N GLY A 111 -15.08 -14.49 6.06
CA GLY A 111 -15.42 -14.65 4.64
C GLY A 111 -14.25 -14.33 3.72
N ALA A 112 -14.46 -13.40 2.77
CA ALA A 112 -13.42 -12.98 1.83
C ALA A 112 -12.19 -12.35 2.51
N ASN A 113 -12.33 -11.78 3.72
CA ASN A 113 -11.22 -11.17 4.46
C ASN A 113 -10.34 -12.18 5.20
N ALA A 114 -10.69 -13.47 5.22
CA ALA A 114 -9.86 -14.51 5.85
C ALA A 114 -8.45 -14.59 5.25
N VAL A 115 -8.26 -14.15 4.00
CA VAL A 115 -6.95 -14.06 3.33
C VAL A 115 -5.99 -13.06 4.00
N GLN A 116 -6.46 -12.21 4.92
CA GLN A 116 -5.64 -11.23 5.63
C GLN A 116 -4.91 -11.84 6.84
N VAL A 117 -5.35 -13.00 7.34
CA VAL A 117 -4.71 -13.65 8.50
C VAL A 117 -3.24 -13.94 8.20
N SER A 118 -2.38 -13.68 9.20
CA SER A 118 -0.91 -13.79 9.10
C SER A 118 -0.24 -12.78 8.15
N ARG A 119 -1.00 -11.88 7.51
CA ARG A 119 -0.41 -10.80 6.71
C ARG A 119 0.27 -9.77 7.61
N ARG A 120 1.48 -9.36 7.23
CA ARG A 120 2.20 -8.23 7.81
C ARG A 120 1.67 -6.91 7.23
N LEU A 121 0.96 -6.15 8.04
CA LEU A 121 0.60 -4.76 7.73
C LEU A 121 1.82 -3.87 7.94
N SER A 122 2.18 -3.13 6.90
CA SER A 122 3.30 -2.20 6.92
C SER A 122 2.84 -0.76 6.83
N GLY A 123 3.52 0.14 7.54
CA GLY A 123 3.31 1.58 7.40
C GLY A 123 2.10 2.15 8.17
N ILE A 124 1.61 1.45 9.19
CA ILE A 124 0.51 1.98 10.02
C ILE A 124 1.07 3.15 10.83
N THR A 125 0.57 4.37 10.59
CA THR A 125 1.05 5.57 11.29
C THR A 125 -0.03 6.09 12.23
N ILE A 126 0.28 6.15 13.53
CA ILE A 126 -0.58 6.75 14.55
C ILE A 126 -0.08 8.16 14.84
N ARG A 127 -1.00 9.12 14.88
CA ARG A 127 -0.73 10.50 15.27
C ARG A 127 -1.22 10.73 16.70
N PHE A 128 -0.41 11.45 17.47
CA PHE A 128 -0.71 11.87 18.82
C PHE A 128 -0.71 13.40 18.84
N ALA A 129 -1.91 13.95 19.04
CA ALA A 129 -2.13 15.38 19.21
C ALA A 129 -2.35 15.69 20.69
N LEU A 130 -1.93 16.88 21.12
CA LEU A 130 -2.21 17.35 22.47
C LEU A 130 -3.73 17.55 22.58
N PRO A 131 -4.36 17.13 23.70
CA PRO A 131 -5.75 17.49 23.93
C PRO A 131 -5.85 19.03 23.98
N PRO A 132 -6.92 19.62 23.44
CA PRO A 132 -7.17 21.04 23.64
C PRO A 132 -7.11 21.34 25.12
N VAL A 133 -6.36 22.37 25.52
CA VAL A 133 -6.41 22.88 26.89
C VAL A 133 -7.82 23.42 27.12
N GLU A 134 -8.66 22.66 27.83
CA GLU A 134 -9.94 23.17 28.34
C GLU A 134 -9.64 24.33 29.28
N GLY A 135 -9.66 25.56 28.74
CA GLY A 135 -9.34 26.78 29.48
C GLY A 135 -8.65 27.92 28.72
N ALA A 136 -8.28 27.78 27.44
CA ALA A 136 -7.64 28.87 26.68
C ALA A 136 -8.61 29.94 26.13
N THR A 137 -9.91 29.86 26.48
CA THR A 137 -10.89 30.93 26.24
C THR A 137 -11.39 31.45 27.58
N ARG A 138 -10.67 32.42 28.14
CA ARG A 138 -11.23 33.43 29.02
C ARG A 138 -10.59 34.78 28.70
#